data_AF-A0AAV7SX63-F1
#
_entry.id   AF-A0AAV7SX63-F1
#
_cell.length_a   1.000
_cell.length_b   1.000
_cell.length_c   1.000
_cell.angle_alpha   90.00
_cell.angle_beta   90.00
_cell.angle_gamma   90.00
#
_symmetry.space_group_name_H-M   'P 1'
#
loop_
_entity.id
_entity.type
_entity.pdbx_description
1 polymer ?
#
loop_
_entity_poly.entity_id
_entity_poly.type
_entity_poly.pdbx_seq_one_letter_code
_entity_poly.pdbx_strand_id
1 'polypeptide(L)'
;MESLQNMSVEELQKMQEDPERMDHLALESQELQSLQLEKEMYLAMNRRLAEENLAFQPRLDTGRLLLQERYEALGEAAAQYKQQKAKLDSFAATVDPKLMLPTLQDQLRIIEEESDEMAEKFLEGLISLESFLEDFSSKRRLSHQRRVRVEKLQELLKMQETAPQPSMQQSESQTQPFIHPAPSRFHKYLEARIRVQDSYLPGLISYFSQRTRTGALESYLPVLVYRSLSLTDL
;
A
#
# COMPACT_ATOMS: atom_id res chain seq x y z
N MET A 1 51.71 40.18 -1.95
CA MET A 1 53.11 39.89 -2.34
C MET A 1 53.93 41.12 -2.72
N GLU A 2 53.33 42.20 -3.25
CA GLU A 2 54.07 43.46 -3.53
C GLU A 2 54.74 44.09 -2.29
N SER A 3 54.14 43.89 -1.10
CA SER A 3 54.71 44.35 0.18
C SER A 3 56.09 43.78 0.50
N LEU A 4 56.44 42.59 0.00
CA LEU A 4 57.73 41.94 0.26
C LEU A 4 58.85 42.51 -0.61
N GLN A 5 58.51 43.15 -1.74
CA GLN A 5 59.48 43.70 -2.69
C GLN A 5 60.15 44.98 -2.15
N ASN A 6 59.58 45.60 -1.11
CA ASN A 6 60.06 46.84 -0.51
C ASN A 6 60.83 46.64 0.81
N MET A 7 61.09 45.39 1.22
CA MET A 7 61.76 45.06 2.49
C MET A 7 63.25 44.76 2.29
N SER A 8 64.08 45.11 3.26
CA SER A 8 65.52 44.80 3.23
C SER A 8 65.81 43.32 3.53
N VAL A 9 66.99 42.83 3.14
CA VAL A 9 67.39 41.41 3.31
C VAL A 9 67.38 40.98 4.79
N GLU A 10 67.80 41.87 5.70
CA GLU A 10 67.80 41.60 7.15
C GLU A 10 66.39 41.52 7.73
N GLU A 11 65.45 42.32 7.21
CA GLU A 11 64.04 42.30 7.62
C GLU A 11 63.33 41.04 7.10
N LEU A 12 63.65 40.61 5.87
CA LEU A 12 63.14 39.36 5.30
C LEU A 12 63.67 38.14 6.05
N GLN A 13 64.94 38.13 6.48
CA GLN A 13 65.51 37.05 7.30
C GLN A 13 64.84 36.99 8.68
N LYS A 14 64.68 38.13 9.36
CA LYS A 14 63.94 38.15 10.65
C LYS A 14 62.49 37.71 10.51
N MET A 15 61.84 38.02 9.39
CA MET A 15 60.47 37.58 9.14
C MET A 15 60.41 36.07 8.84
N GLN A 16 61.41 35.52 8.15
CA GLN A 16 61.50 34.08 7.87
C GLN A 16 61.76 33.25 9.13
N GLU A 17 62.47 33.80 10.10
CA GLU A 17 62.70 33.19 11.42
C GLU A 17 61.48 33.28 12.36
N ASP A 18 60.45 34.05 11.99
CA ASP A 18 59.22 34.28 12.76
C ASP A 18 58.04 33.51 12.12
N PRO A 19 57.72 32.30 12.63
CA PRO A 19 56.69 31.45 12.03
C PRO A 19 55.29 32.08 12.10
N GLU A 20 54.99 32.88 13.13
CA GLU A 20 53.68 33.52 13.27
C GLU A 20 53.47 34.61 12.21
N ARG A 21 54.53 35.37 11.88
CA ARG A 21 54.47 36.33 10.76
C ARG A 21 54.34 35.66 9.40
N MET A 22 55.02 34.54 9.20
CA MET A 22 54.89 33.74 7.98
C MET A 22 53.49 33.16 7.81
N ASP A 23 52.88 32.67 8.89
CA ASP A 23 51.48 32.19 8.88
C ASP A 23 50.48 33.31 8.59
N HIS A 24 50.67 34.50 9.19
CA HIS A 24 49.86 35.66 8.89
C HIS A 24 49.94 36.08 7.42
N LEU A 25 51.14 36.11 6.85
CA LEU A 25 51.36 36.42 5.44
C LEU A 25 50.71 35.37 4.52
N ALA A 26 50.74 34.09 4.92
CA ALA A 26 50.06 33.02 4.19
C ALA A 26 48.53 33.16 4.26
N LEU A 27 47.97 33.56 5.40
CA LEU A 27 46.54 33.85 5.54
C LEU A 27 46.09 35.08 4.72
N GLU A 28 46.99 36.05 4.55
CA GLU A 28 46.78 37.23 3.71
C GLU A 28 47.01 36.98 2.22
N SER A 29 47.48 35.78 1.84
CA SER A 29 47.65 35.42 0.44
C SER A 29 46.31 35.46 -0.31
N GLN A 30 46.35 35.99 -1.53
CA GLN A 30 45.15 36.17 -2.35
C GLN A 30 44.52 34.82 -2.72
N GLU A 31 45.35 33.80 -2.89
CA GLU A 31 44.97 32.43 -3.17
C GLU A 31 44.21 31.82 -1.98
N LEU A 32 44.68 32.01 -0.74
CA LEU A 32 44.00 31.49 0.44
C LEU A 32 42.70 32.25 0.74
N GLN A 33 42.70 33.57 0.58
CA GLN A 33 41.49 34.39 0.71
C GLN A 33 40.42 34.02 -0.32
N SER A 34 40.81 33.79 -1.59
CA SER A 34 39.87 33.38 -2.63
C SER A 34 39.28 31.99 -2.36
N LEU A 35 40.10 31.04 -1.88
CA LEU A 35 39.63 29.72 -1.46
C LEU A 35 38.70 29.78 -0.23
N GLN A 36 38.99 30.66 0.73
CA GLN A 36 38.15 30.85 1.92
C GLN A 36 36.79 31.46 1.53
N LEU A 37 36.77 32.42 0.61
CA LEU A 37 35.52 32.98 0.07
C LEU A 37 34.72 31.91 -0.69
N GLU A 38 35.37 31.09 -1.50
CA GLU A 38 34.73 30.00 -2.23
C GLU A 38 34.11 28.97 -1.26
N LYS A 39 34.84 28.60 -0.20
CA LYS A 39 34.34 27.75 0.89
C LYS A 39 33.10 28.35 1.55
N GLU A 40 33.12 29.63 1.90
CA GLU A 40 31.98 30.31 2.52
C GLU A 40 30.76 30.35 1.59
N MET A 41 30.97 30.59 0.30
CA MET A 41 29.93 30.53 -0.73
C MET A 41 29.30 29.13 -0.79
N TYR A 42 30.12 28.07 -0.82
CA TYR A 42 29.58 26.69 -0.83
C TYR A 42 28.86 26.33 0.46
N LEU A 43 29.35 26.78 1.62
CA LEU A 43 28.68 26.56 2.90
C LEU A 43 27.32 27.26 2.94
N ALA A 44 27.24 28.50 2.45
CA ALA A 44 25.98 29.24 2.33
C ALA A 44 25.01 28.55 1.37
N MET A 45 25.50 28.08 0.22
CA MET A 45 24.70 27.32 -0.74
C MET A 45 24.19 26.01 -0.13
N ASN A 46 25.06 25.22 0.50
CA ASN A 46 24.68 23.97 1.13
C ASN A 46 23.63 24.19 2.23
N ARG A 47 23.81 25.22 3.06
CA ARG A 47 22.86 25.59 4.10
C ARG A 47 21.49 25.93 3.51
N ARG A 48 21.45 26.79 2.48
CA ARG A 48 20.21 27.12 1.79
C ARG A 48 19.51 25.87 1.24
N LEU A 49 20.27 24.94 0.67
CA LEU A 49 19.71 23.69 0.14
C LEU A 49 19.18 22.76 1.23
N ALA A 50 19.86 22.69 2.38
CA ALA A 50 19.36 21.96 3.54
C ALA A 50 18.04 22.57 4.05
N GLU A 51 17.95 23.90 4.11
CA GLU A 51 16.74 24.62 4.51
C GLU A 51 15.59 24.38 3.51
N GLU A 52 15.84 24.46 2.20
CA GLU A 52 14.86 24.13 1.15
C GLU A 52 14.41 22.66 1.23
N ASN A 53 15.32 21.73 1.51
CA ASN A 53 14.99 20.32 1.68
C ASN A 53 14.10 20.08 2.90
N LEU A 54 14.44 20.69 4.04
CA LEU A 54 13.66 20.61 5.27
C LEU A 54 12.26 21.23 5.10
N ALA A 55 12.12 22.25 4.26
CA ALA A 55 10.82 22.86 3.96
C ALA A 55 9.84 21.89 3.27
N PHE A 56 10.32 20.80 2.64
CA PHE A 56 9.44 19.78 2.06
C PHE A 56 8.88 18.79 3.08
N GLN A 57 9.55 18.62 4.22
CA GLN A 57 9.14 17.69 5.27
C GLN A 57 7.66 17.81 5.68
N PRO A 58 7.10 19.00 6.01
CA PRO A 58 5.69 19.10 6.41
C PRO A 58 4.72 18.63 5.32
N ARG A 59 5.05 18.87 4.05
CA ARG A 59 4.20 18.45 2.92
C ARG A 59 4.27 16.93 2.70
N LEU A 60 5.44 16.34 2.89
CA LEU A 60 5.62 14.88 2.84
C LEU A 60 4.91 14.19 4.01
N ASP A 61 5.03 14.74 5.22
CA ASP A 61 4.36 14.21 6.41
C ASP A 61 2.85 14.27 6.27
N THR A 62 2.31 15.39 5.77
CA THR A 62 0.88 15.53 5.47
C THR A 62 0.43 14.51 4.43
N GLY A 63 1.20 14.35 3.34
CA GLY A 63 0.90 13.37 2.29
C GLY A 63 0.94 11.93 2.81
N ARG A 64 1.89 11.59 3.68
CA ARG A 64 2.01 10.27 4.31
C ARG A 64 0.81 9.98 5.21
N LEU A 65 0.40 10.94 6.05
CA LEU A 65 -0.76 10.78 6.93
C LEU A 65 -2.05 10.60 6.13
N LEU A 66 -2.26 11.42 5.10
CA LEU A 66 -3.43 11.28 4.23
C LEU A 66 -3.44 9.93 3.52
N LEU A 67 -2.29 9.47 3.03
CA LEU A 67 -2.19 8.17 2.38
C LEU A 67 -2.54 7.04 3.35
N GLN A 68 -2.01 7.09 4.57
CA GLN A 68 -2.33 6.14 5.63
C GLN A 68 -3.84 6.12 5.92
N GLU A 69 -4.46 7.27 6.14
CA GLU A 69 -5.91 7.39 6.36
C GLU A 69 -6.72 6.76 5.20
N ARG A 70 -6.31 6.99 3.95
CA ARG A 70 -6.98 6.41 2.78
C ARG A 70 -6.83 4.90 2.70
N TYR A 71 -5.67 4.36 3.06
CA TYR A 71 -5.45 2.91 3.11
C TYR A 71 -6.26 2.26 4.24
N GLU A 72 -6.35 2.90 5.41
CA GLU A 72 -7.18 2.44 6.52
C GLU A 72 -8.66 2.41 6.12
N ALA A 73 -9.18 3.50 5.54
CA ALA A 73 -10.56 3.57 5.05
C ALA A 73 -10.85 2.53 3.94
N LEU A 74 -9.89 2.29 3.04
CA LEU A 74 -9.99 1.24 2.03
C LEU A 74 -10.05 -0.15 2.67
N GLY A 75 -9.23 -0.40 3.69
CA GLY A 75 -9.21 -1.65 4.46
C GLY A 75 -10.57 -1.92 5.12
N GLU A 76 -11.15 -0.92 5.76
CA GLU A 76 -12.49 -1.00 6.36
C GLU A 76 -13.57 -1.28 5.31
N ALA A 77 -13.58 -0.53 4.20
CA ALA A 77 -14.54 -0.74 3.12
C ALA A 77 -14.42 -2.13 2.49
N ALA A 78 -13.19 -2.63 2.31
CA ALA A 78 -12.94 -3.97 1.80
C ALA A 78 -13.42 -5.06 2.78
N ALA A 79 -13.25 -4.85 4.09
CA ALA A 79 -13.76 -5.76 5.12
C ALA A 79 -15.29 -5.80 5.12
N GLN A 80 -15.94 -4.63 5.05
CA GLN A 80 -17.40 -4.52 4.94
C GLN A 80 -17.91 -5.21 3.67
N TYR A 81 -17.28 -4.97 2.52
CA TYR A 81 -17.63 -5.64 1.27
C TYR A 81 -17.54 -7.17 1.40
N LYS A 82 -16.43 -7.69 1.94
CA LYS A 82 -16.25 -9.13 2.15
C LYS A 82 -17.34 -9.71 3.05
N GLN A 83 -17.69 -9.01 4.12
CA GLN A 83 -18.75 -9.44 5.04
C GLN A 83 -20.12 -9.49 4.32
N GLN A 84 -20.47 -8.45 3.57
CA GLN A 84 -21.74 -8.40 2.84
C GLN A 84 -21.80 -9.44 1.73
N LYS A 85 -20.70 -9.64 1.01
CA LYS A 85 -20.57 -10.70 0.01
C LYS A 85 -20.76 -12.08 0.63
N ALA A 86 -20.11 -12.37 1.75
CA ALA A 86 -20.30 -13.66 2.44
C ALA A 86 -21.76 -13.90 2.87
N LYS A 87 -22.46 -12.86 3.35
CA LYS A 87 -23.89 -12.95 3.66
C LYS A 87 -24.71 -13.25 2.41
N LEU A 88 -24.44 -12.54 1.31
CA LEU A 88 -25.12 -12.75 0.03
C LEU A 88 -24.88 -14.15 -0.50
N ASP A 89 -23.63 -14.63 -0.49
CA ASP A 89 -23.24 -15.96 -0.94
C ASP A 89 -23.93 -17.05 -0.09
N SER A 90 -24.06 -16.87 1.23
CA SER A 90 -24.79 -17.80 2.10
C SER A 90 -26.29 -17.85 1.80
N PHE A 91 -26.89 -16.70 1.49
CA PHE A 91 -28.29 -16.62 1.09
C PHE A 91 -28.50 -17.23 -0.29
N ALA A 92 -27.61 -16.93 -1.25
CA ALA A 92 -27.64 -17.49 -2.58
C ALA A 92 -27.48 -19.02 -2.56
N ALA A 93 -26.60 -19.56 -1.72
CA ALA A 93 -26.45 -21.01 -1.55
C ALA A 93 -27.72 -21.68 -0.98
N THR A 94 -28.43 -21.00 -0.08
CA THR A 94 -29.70 -21.51 0.50
C THR A 94 -30.84 -21.44 -0.51
N VAL A 95 -30.84 -20.42 -1.36
CA VAL A 95 -31.94 -20.11 -2.30
C VAL A 95 -31.64 -20.62 -3.71
N ASP A 96 -30.47 -21.22 -3.96
CA ASP A 96 -30.10 -21.74 -5.28
C ASP A 96 -31.15 -22.76 -5.77
N PRO A 97 -31.91 -22.44 -6.83
CA PRO A 97 -32.92 -23.32 -7.39
C PRO A 97 -32.41 -24.73 -7.70
N LYS A 98 -31.12 -24.86 -8.05
CA LYS A 98 -30.48 -26.14 -8.36
C LYS A 98 -30.27 -27.01 -7.13
N LEU A 99 -29.93 -26.41 -5.99
CA LEU A 99 -29.74 -27.12 -4.72
C LEU A 99 -31.08 -27.39 -4.01
N MET A 100 -32.06 -26.50 -4.18
CA MET A 100 -33.40 -26.67 -3.60
C MET A 100 -34.22 -27.78 -4.28
N LEU A 101 -34.05 -28.00 -5.59
CA LEU A 101 -34.87 -28.94 -6.35
C LEU A 101 -34.80 -30.39 -5.82
N PRO A 102 -33.62 -31.01 -5.62
CA PRO A 102 -33.53 -32.37 -5.06
C PRO A 102 -34.15 -32.47 -3.67
N THR A 103 -33.87 -31.49 -2.81
CA THR A 103 -34.44 -31.43 -1.45
C THR A 103 -35.97 -31.41 -1.48
N LEU A 104 -36.56 -30.64 -2.39
CA LEU A 104 -38.01 -30.56 -2.54
C LEU A 104 -38.61 -31.85 -3.11
N GLN A 105 -37.89 -32.54 -4.00
CA GLN A 105 -38.29 -33.84 -4.53
C GLN A 105 -38.29 -34.93 -3.45
N ASP A 106 -37.27 -34.95 -2.59
CA ASP A 106 -37.23 -35.88 -1.44
C ASP A 106 -38.39 -35.61 -0.48
N GLN A 107 -38.66 -34.33 -0.17
CA GLN A 107 -39.80 -33.95 0.66
C GLN A 107 -41.16 -34.27 0.01
N LEU A 108 -41.25 -34.26 -1.33
CA LEU A 108 -42.45 -34.71 -2.05
C LEU A 108 -42.62 -36.22 -1.91
N ARG A 109 -41.55 -37.01 -2.10
CA ARG A 109 -41.58 -38.46 -1.95
C ARG A 109 -42.02 -38.85 -0.54
N ILE A 110 -41.43 -38.24 0.48
CA ILE A 110 -41.76 -38.51 1.89
C ILE A 110 -43.24 -38.24 2.18
N ILE A 111 -43.81 -37.13 1.70
CA ILE A 111 -45.23 -36.82 1.98
C ILE A 111 -46.18 -37.72 1.18
N GLU A 112 -45.78 -38.19 -0.01
CA GLU A 112 -46.54 -39.18 -0.77
C GLU A 112 -46.55 -40.53 -0.02
N GLU A 113 -45.39 -41.01 0.42
CA GLU A 113 -45.22 -42.22 1.25
C GLU A 113 -46.05 -42.11 2.55
N GLU A 114 -45.92 -41.02 3.31
CA GLU A 114 -46.71 -40.79 4.52
C GLU A 114 -48.23 -40.80 4.27
N SER A 115 -48.66 -40.31 3.11
CA SER A 115 -50.09 -40.31 2.75
C SER A 115 -50.58 -41.70 2.35
N ASP A 116 -49.72 -42.51 1.73
CA ASP A 116 -50.02 -43.89 1.34
C ASP A 116 -50.06 -44.80 2.57
N GLU A 117 -49.08 -44.69 3.49
CA GLU A 117 -49.10 -45.38 4.78
C GLU A 117 -50.36 -45.06 5.60
N MET A 118 -50.83 -43.82 5.54
CA MET A 118 -52.04 -43.40 6.23
C MET A 118 -53.29 -44.05 5.62
N ALA A 119 -53.32 -44.20 4.29
CA ALA A 119 -54.40 -44.91 3.61
C ALA A 119 -54.40 -46.41 3.97
N GLU A 120 -53.23 -47.04 4.04
CA GLU A 120 -53.10 -48.44 4.48
C GLU A 120 -53.61 -48.64 5.91
N LYS A 121 -53.17 -47.80 6.86
CA LYS A 121 -53.65 -47.83 8.25
C LYS A 121 -55.17 -47.68 8.36
N PHE A 122 -55.79 -46.87 7.50
CA PHE A 122 -57.24 -46.74 7.46
C PHE A 122 -57.93 -48.01 6.94
N LEU A 123 -57.40 -48.61 5.87
CA LEU A 123 -57.92 -49.86 5.30
C LEU A 123 -57.78 -51.04 6.26
N GLU A 124 -56.74 -51.05 7.09
CA GLU A 124 -56.53 -52.01 8.18
C GLU A 124 -57.43 -51.75 9.40
N GLY A 125 -58.16 -50.62 9.43
CA GLY A 125 -59.03 -50.23 10.54
C GLY A 125 -58.29 -49.70 11.77
N LEU A 126 -57.02 -49.31 11.64
CA LEU A 126 -56.20 -48.79 12.74
C LEU A 126 -56.50 -47.34 13.09
N ILE A 127 -57.12 -46.59 12.18
CA ILE A 127 -57.48 -45.17 12.38
C ILE A 127 -58.96 -44.91 12.03
N SER A 128 -59.55 -43.92 12.68
CA SER A 128 -60.96 -43.55 12.47
C SER A 128 -61.17 -42.80 11.15
N LEU A 129 -62.41 -42.81 10.64
CA LEU A 129 -62.76 -42.07 9.43
C LEU A 129 -62.53 -40.56 9.58
N GLU A 130 -62.88 -39.99 10.73
CA GLU A 130 -62.75 -38.54 10.98
C GLU A 130 -61.28 -38.10 10.97
N SER A 131 -60.41 -38.82 11.70
CA SER A 131 -58.96 -38.59 11.70
C SER A 131 -58.33 -38.80 10.32
N PHE A 132 -58.78 -39.82 9.58
CA PHE A 132 -58.29 -40.08 8.23
C PHE A 132 -58.62 -38.91 7.30
N LEU A 133 -59.87 -38.45 7.29
CA LEU A 133 -60.30 -37.35 6.40
C LEU A 133 -59.53 -36.05 6.67
N GLU A 134 -59.28 -35.71 7.93
CA GLU A 134 -58.52 -34.51 8.29
C GLU A 134 -57.05 -34.61 7.83
N ASP A 135 -56.34 -35.65 8.28
CA ASP A 135 -54.89 -35.76 8.05
C ASP A 135 -54.54 -36.13 6.60
N PHE A 136 -55.27 -37.07 5.99
CA PHE A 136 -55.00 -37.52 4.62
C PHE A 136 -55.26 -36.40 3.62
N SER A 137 -56.34 -35.64 3.80
CA SER A 137 -56.64 -34.50 2.92
C SER A 137 -55.59 -33.40 3.04
N SER A 138 -55.07 -33.15 4.25
CA SER A 138 -53.96 -32.23 4.50
C SER A 138 -52.66 -32.68 3.82
N LYS A 139 -52.27 -33.95 4.00
CA LYS A 139 -51.07 -34.53 3.37
C LYS A 139 -51.16 -34.55 1.84
N ARG A 140 -52.30 -34.96 1.27
CA ARG A 140 -52.52 -34.94 -0.18
C ARG A 140 -52.49 -33.52 -0.75
N ARG A 141 -53.09 -32.55 -0.05
CA ARG A 141 -52.99 -31.14 -0.44
C ARG A 141 -51.54 -30.67 -0.48
N LEU A 142 -50.76 -30.99 0.56
CA LEU A 142 -49.34 -30.63 0.61
C LEU A 142 -48.51 -31.32 -0.48
N SER A 143 -48.75 -32.62 -0.73
CA SER A 143 -48.14 -33.37 -1.83
C SER A 143 -48.39 -32.69 -3.18
N HIS A 144 -49.65 -32.40 -3.53
CA HIS A 144 -49.98 -31.73 -4.79
C HIS A 144 -49.35 -30.33 -4.90
N GLN A 145 -49.32 -29.56 -3.82
CA GLN A 145 -48.62 -28.27 -3.80
C GLN A 145 -47.12 -28.41 -4.07
N ARG A 146 -46.46 -29.38 -3.43
CA ARG A 146 -45.03 -29.66 -3.64
C ARG A 146 -44.76 -30.13 -5.07
N ARG A 147 -45.61 -30.97 -5.63
CA ARG A 147 -45.51 -31.43 -7.03
C ARG A 147 -45.53 -30.27 -8.02
N VAL A 148 -46.49 -29.35 -7.88
CA VAL A 148 -46.55 -28.14 -8.72
C VAL A 148 -45.31 -27.26 -8.51
N ARG A 149 -44.82 -27.11 -7.27
CA ARG A 149 -43.59 -26.35 -7.00
C ARG A 149 -42.35 -26.98 -7.64
N VAL A 150 -42.21 -28.30 -7.63
CA VAL A 150 -41.13 -29.03 -8.31
C VAL A 150 -41.19 -28.77 -9.82
N GLU A 151 -42.37 -28.92 -10.44
CA GLU A 151 -42.56 -28.67 -11.87
C GLU A 151 -42.20 -27.23 -12.26
N LYS A 152 -42.67 -26.24 -11.48
CA LYS A 152 -42.34 -24.83 -11.72
C LYS A 152 -40.86 -24.51 -11.52
N LEU A 153 -40.22 -25.11 -10.53
CA LEU A 153 -38.78 -24.94 -10.32
C LEU A 153 -37.96 -25.54 -11.46
N GLN A 154 -38.38 -26.69 -11.99
CA GLN A 154 -37.76 -27.31 -13.17
C GLN A 154 -37.95 -26.47 -14.44
N GLU A 155 -39.13 -25.88 -14.65
CA GLU A 155 -39.37 -24.94 -15.76
C GLU A 155 -38.41 -23.74 -15.69
N LEU A 156 -38.27 -23.12 -14.52
CA LEU A 156 -37.36 -21.98 -14.31
C LEU A 156 -35.90 -22.33 -14.61
N LEU A 157 -35.43 -23.49 -14.16
CA LEU A 157 -34.07 -23.96 -14.41
C LEU A 157 -33.80 -24.16 -15.91
N LYS A 158 -34.75 -24.75 -16.65
CA LYS A 158 -34.66 -24.92 -18.11
C LYS A 158 -34.64 -23.57 -18.84
N MET A 159 -35.42 -22.60 -18.38
CA MET A 159 -35.41 -21.24 -18.94
C MET A 159 -34.06 -20.53 -18.69
N GLN A 160 -33.44 -20.77 -17.53
CA GLN A 160 -32.13 -20.20 -17.21
C GLN A 160 -31.00 -20.80 -18.06
N GLU A 161 -31.10 -22.08 -18.43
CA GLU A 161 -30.13 -22.75 -19.32
C GLU A 161 -30.27 -22.34 -20.79
N THR A 162 -31.46 -21.91 -21.20
CA THR A 162 -31.77 -21.51 -22.59
C THR A 162 -31.64 -20.01 -22.84
N ALA A 163 -31.53 -19.19 -21.79
CA ALA A 163 -31.23 -17.77 -21.93
C ALA A 163 -29.77 -17.56 -22.38
N PRO A 164 -29.51 -16.77 -23.45
CA PRO A 164 -28.13 -16.40 -23.80
C PRO A 164 -27.53 -15.62 -22.63
N GLN A 165 -26.50 -16.17 -22.01
CA GLN A 165 -25.79 -15.47 -20.95
C GLN A 165 -25.27 -14.12 -21.51
N PRO A 166 -25.62 -12.97 -20.90
CA PRO A 166 -24.79 -11.80 -21.11
C PRO A 166 -23.40 -12.19 -20.63
N SER A 167 -22.41 -12.02 -21.50
CA SER A 167 -21.00 -12.13 -21.17
C SER A 167 -20.67 -11.08 -20.10
N MET A 168 -20.99 -11.39 -18.85
CA MET A 168 -20.35 -10.75 -17.71
C MET A 168 -18.92 -11.25 -17.75
N GLN A 169 -18.09 -10.48 -18.44
CA GLN A 169 -16.65 -10.48 -18.25
C GLN A 169 -16.44 -10.52 -16.74
N GLN A 170 -16.03 -11.68 -16.25
CA GLN A 170 -15.39 -11.80 -14.97
C GLN A 170 -14.18 -10.88 -15.08
N SER A 171 -14.36 -9.64 -14.64
CA SER A 171 -13.26 -8.86 -14.12
C SER A 171 -12.85 -9.60 -12.86
N GLU A 172 -12.07 -10.66 -13.06
CA GLU A 172 -11.01 -10.95 -12.13
C GLU A 172 -10.38 -9.59 -11.86
N SER A 173 -10.61 -9.06 -10.67
CA SER A 173 -9.76 -8.05 -10.09
C SER A 173 -8.39 -8.71 -9.92
N GLN A 174 -7.69 -8.87 -11.04
CA GLN A 174 -6.26 -8.78 -11.10
C GLN A 174 -5.98 -7.48 -10.38
N THR A 175 -5.51 -7.60 -9.15
CA THR A 175 -4.67 -6.59 -8.52
C THR A 175 -3.59 -6.27 -9.53
N GLN A 176 -3.84 -5.29 -10.40
CA GLN A 176 -2.77 -4.68 -11.15
C GLN A 176 -1.77 -4.24 -10.09
N PRO A 177 -0.51 -4.67 -10.18
CA PRO A 177 0.52 -4.06 -9.35
C PRO A 177 0.41 -2.56 -9.59
N PHE A 178 0.32 -1.79 -8.49
CA PHE A 178 0.34 -0.33 -8.55
C PHE A 178 1.48 0.07 -9.51
N ILE A 179 1.13 0.51 -10.72
CA ILE A 179 2.09 1.07 -11.64
C ILE A 179 2.50 2.37 -10.95
N HIS A 180 3.71 2.37 -10.38
CA HIS A 180 4.26 3.58 -9.78
C HIS A 180 4.08 4.72 -10.80
N PRO A 181 3.38 5.81 -10.44
CA PRO A 181 3.36 6.98 -11.29
C PRO A 181 4.82 7.36 -11.52
N ALA A 182 5.16 7.60 -12.79
CA ALA A 182 6.51 7.92 -13.24
C ALA A 182 7.19 8.86 -12.23
N PRO A 183 8.48 8.64 -11.92
CA PRO A 183 9.18 9.35 -10.86
C PRO A 183 8.86 10.84 -10.94
N SER A 184 8.19 11.33 -9.89
CA SER A 184 7.80 12.73 -9.74
C SER A 184 9.01 13.61 -10.02
N ARG A 185 8.80 14.83 -10.53
CA ARG A 185 9.86 15.82 -10.84
C ARG A 185 11.00 15.84 -9.80
N PHE A 186 10.69 15.63 -8.52
CA PHE A 186 11.63 15.42 -7.41
C PHE A 186 12.75 14.40 -7.66
N HIS A 187 12.46 13.25 -8.28
CA HIS A 187 13.45 12.20 -8.52
C HIS A 187 14.47 12.62 -9.59
N LYS A 188 14.04 13.39 -10.60
CA LYS A 188 14.94 13.97 -11.61
C LYS A 188 15.85 15.05 -11.01
N TYR A 189 15.38 15.79 -10.00
CA TYR A 189 16.21 16.75 -9.27
C TYR A 189 17.27 16.07 -8.40
N LEU A 190 16.97 14.90 -7.82
CA LEU A 190 17.94 14.12 -7.04
C LEU A 190 19.01 13.46 -7.94
N GLU A 191 18.62 12.83 -9.06
CA GLU A 191 19.57 12.20 -9.98
C GLU A 191 20.48 13.22 -10.69
N ALA A 192 19.94 14.38 -11.09
CA ALA A 192 20.73 15.45 -11.68
C ALA A 192 21.73 16.06 -10.68
N ARG A 193 21.42 16.04 -9.38
CA ARG A 193 22.31 16.57 -8.32
C ARG A 193 23.41 15.61 -7.91
N ILE A 194 23.12 14.31 -7.81
CA ILE A 194 24.13 13.28 -7.51
C ILE A 194 25.23 13.33 -8.58
N ARG A 195 24.85 13.47 -9.85
CA ARG A 195 25.79 13.55 -10.99
C ARG A 195 26.70 14.79 -10.96
N VAL A 196 26.28 15.90 -10.35
CA VAL A 196 27.09 17.11 -10.18
C VAL A 196 28.00 17.01 -8.96
N GLN A 197 27.61 16.23 -7.95
CA GLN A 197 28.44 15.98 -6.76
C GLN A 197 29.58 14.99 -7.06
N ASP A 198 29.35 13.97 -7.89
CA ASP A 198 30.36 12.94 -8.19
C ASP A 198 31.59 13.46 -8.97
N SER A 199 31.49 14.59 -9.69
CA SER A 199 32.62 15.13 -10.44
C SER A 199 33.66 15.88 -9.58
N TYR A 200 33.38 16.14 -8.30
CA TYR A 200 34.27 16.93 -7.42
C TYR A 200 34.50 16.33 -6.02
N LEU A 201 34.00 15.11 -5.76
CA LEU A 201 34.03 14.46 -4.44
C LEU A 201 35.14 13.44 -4.12
N PRO A 202 36.14 13.09 -4.96
CA PRO A 202 37.14 12.08 -4.55
C PRO A 202 37.93 12.46 -3.29
N GLY A 203 38.14 13.76 -3.03
CA GLY A 203 38.93 14.24 -1.88
C GLY A 203 38.14 14.40 -0.58
N LEU A 204 36.90 14.89 -0.64
CA LEU A 204 36.13 15.25 0.55
C LEU A 204 35.53 14.03 1.26
N ILE A 205 35.12 12.99 0.53
CA ILE A 205 34.55 11.77 1.15
C ILE A 205 35.61 11.02 1.97
N SER A 206 36.86 10.98 1.48
CA SER A 206 38.00 10.39 2.21
C SER A 206 38.30 11.17 3.50
N TYR A 207 38.22 12.51 3.44
CA TYR A 207 38.49 13.39 4.58
C TYR A 207 37.44 13.24 5.70
N PHE A 208 36.15 13.11 5.36
CA PHE A 208 35.09 12.91 6.35
C PHE A 208 35.02 11.47 6.90
N SER A 209 35.42 10.46 6.12
CA SER A 209 35.42 9.05 6.55
C SER A 209 36.58 8.73 7.51
N GLN A 210 37.73 9.41 7.39
CA GLN A 210 38.85 9.24 8.33
C GLN A 210 38.64 9.97 9.67
N ARG A 211 37.92 11.10 9.69
CA ARG A 211 37.74 11.95 10.89
C ARG A 211 36.61 11.49 11.82
N THR A 212 35.68 10.67 11.34
CA THR A 212 34.64 10.04 12.19
C THR A 212 35.17 8.88 13.02
N ARG A 213 36.40 8.38 12.77
CA ARG A 213 37.08 7.37 13.59
C ARG A 213 37.86 7.95 14.77
N THR A 214 38.24 9.22 14.73
CA THR A 214 39.01 9.89 15.78
C THR A 214 38.12 10.92 16.46
N GLY A 215 37.35 10.47 17.45
CA GLY A 215 36.31 11.26 18.13
C GLY A 215 36.81 12.56 18.78
N ALA A 216 36.91 13.62 17.98
CA ALA A 216 37.25 14.96 18.43
C ALA A 216 36.33 15.98 17.74
N LEU A 217 35.57 16.68 18.59
CA LEU A 217 34.79 17.91 18.38
C LEU A 217 33.36 17.77 17.84
N GLU A 218 32.46 17.81 18.82
CA GLU A 218 30.99 17.91 18.79
C GLU A 218 30.43 19.27 18.33
N SER A 219 31.20 20.16 17.69
CA SER A 219 30.73 21.54 17.44
C SER A 219 30.51 21.96 15.98
N TYR A 220 30.85 21.15 14.98
CA TYR A 220 30.56 21.44 13.58
C TYR A 220 30.32 20.16 12.77
N LEU A 221 29.14 19.56 12.95
CA LEU A 221 28.65 18.52 12.04
C LEU A 221 27.62 19.14 11.07
N PRO A 222 27.92 19.25 9.77
CA PRO A 222 26.86 19.42 8.78
C PRO A 222 26.16 18.06 8.68
N VAL A 223 24.95 18.01 9.23
CA VAL A 223 24.06 16.85 9.20
C VAL A 223 23.72 16.51 7.75
N LEU A 224 24.53 15.65 7.11
CA LEU A 224 24.13 14.89 5.94
C LEU A 224 23.62 13.52 6.40
N VAL A 225 22.49 13.52 7.09
CA VAL A 225 21.72 12.29 7.32
C VAL A 225 20.82 12.09 6.10
N TYR A 226 21.40 11.57 5.02
CA TYR A 226 20.60 10.86 4.02
C TYR A 226 20.39 9.45 4.54
N ARG A 227 19.35 9.28 5.37
CA ARG A 227 18.82 7.94 5.61
C ARG A 227 18.07 7.54 4.35
N SER A 228 18.73 6.78 3.49
CA SER A 228 18.09 6.06 2.40
C SER A 228 17.02 5.15 3.01
N LEU A 229 15.77 5.60 3.03
CA LEU A 229 14.63 4.73 3.31
C LEU A 229 14.50 3.84 2.08
N SER A 230 15.07 2.64 2.15
CA SER A 230 14.74 1.58 1.21
C SER A 230 13.26 1.26 1.39
N LEU A 231 12.58 1.05 0.27
CA LEU A 231 11.18 0.64 0.16
C LEU A 231 10.91 -0.78 0.73
N THR A 232 11.73 -1.26 1.66
CA THR A 232 11.67 -2.59 2.26
C THR A 232 11.10 -2.60 3.67
N ASP A 233 10.77 -1.45 4.25
CA ASP A 233 10.20 -1.35 5.61
C ASP A 233 8.69 -1.03 5.59
N LEU A 234 7.96 -1.62 4.63
CA LEU A 234 6.49 -1.65 4.55
C LEU A 234 6.00 -3.10 4.67
#